data_AF-A0A9J7A331-F1
#
_entry.id   AF-A0A9J7A331-F1
#
_cell.length_a   1.000
_cell.length_b   1.000
_cell.length_c   1.000
_cell.angle_alpha   90.00
_cell.angle_beta   90.00
_cell.angle_gamma   90.00
#
_symmetry.space_group_name_H-M   'P 1'
#
loop_
_entity.id
_entity.type
_entity.pdbx_description
1 polymer ?
#
loop_
_entity_poly.entity_id
_entity_poly.type
_entity_poly.pdbx_seq_one_letter_code
_entity_poly.pdbx_strand_id
1 'polypeptide(L)'
;MKIKYGLPGVFCSLLVLSSTVTADDFPYAKSGFYLGGQTGASEFKSACRDMSIKCEEDDEVYGGFAGYRFNDYFAIESGYHELGEATSWYMVGNNAKKSEVSVEGYDLSVLVGLPLSDRWMAYVRGGGFYYDANLVEGGDVFQYQSYSSDGWTETAGAGLVFRANEHLQARLQYEYFNEFGDDWGRQPDVQAVTFGLLWQFGHVDKPEPVAAAPVAAPAPAPAPVPPATKPVNVVTEFAFDSAVLETPEALDNLITDLNANKDLQVELLVTGYADGAGPAEYNMNLSKKRAQVVHDYLVNKGIASSRITVNWKGETEAAGDYPNREDRKVVVQTELPK
;
A
#
# COMPACT_ATOMS: atom_id res chain seq x y z
N MET A 1 19.17 44.78 -12.46
CA MET A 1 19.18 43.60 -11.56
C MET A 1 19.42 44.06 -10.12
N LYS A 2 18.33 44.38 -9.42
CA LYS A 2 18.27 44.65 -7.97
C LYS A 2 16.92 44.14 -7.52
N ILE A 3 16.91 43.00 -6.83
CA ILE A 3 15.72 42.42 -6.21
C ILE A 3 15.51 43.22 -4.91
N LYS A 4 14.46 44.04 -4.86
CA LYS A 4 14.01 44.68 -3.62
C LYS A 4 12.87 43.83 -3.07
N TYR A 5 13.18 43.05 -2.05
CA TYR A 5 12.17 42.38 -1.22
C TYR A 5 11.44 43.42 -0.37
N GLY A 6 10.12 43.36 -0.41
CA GLY A 6 9.22 44.07 0.48
C GLY A 6 7.88 43.35 0.52
N LEU A 7 7.82 42.14 1.09
CA LEU A 7 6.55 41.54 1.47
C LEU A 7 5.95 42.35 2.64
N PRO A 8 4.71 42.88 2.53
CA PRO A 8 3.97 43.28 3.71
C PRO A 8 3.47 42.02 4.43
N GLY A 9 3.52 42.06 5.76
CA GLY A 9 3.44 40.91 6.64
C GLY A 9 2.09 40.19 6.64
N VAL A 10 2.03 39.05 5.96
CA VAL A 10 1.10 37.98 6.29
C VAL A 10 1.78 37.11 7.35
N PHE A 11 1.37 37.27 8.61
CA PHE A 11 1.71 36.36 9.70
C PHE A 11 1.01 35.01 9.46
N CYS A 12 1.55 34.22 8.52
CA CYS A 12 1.16 32.84 8.33
C CYS A 12 1.65 32.05 9.55
N SER A 13 0.76 31.85 10.51
CA SER A 13 1.02 31.01 11.68
C SER A 13 1.05 29.58 11.19
N LEU A 14 2.25 29.10 10.83
CA LEU A 14 2.51 27.70 10.49
C LEU A 14 2.19 26.83 11.70
N LEU A 15 0.96 26.30 11.72
CA LEU A 15 0.59 25.17 12.56
C LEU A 15 1.35 23.95 12.04
N VAL A 16 2.55 23.74 12.60
CA VAL A 16 3.31 22.51 12.40
C VAL A 16 2.58 21.40 13.14
N LEU A 17 1.65 20.74 12.45
CA LEU A 17 1.12 19.46 12.88
C LEU A 17 2.21 18.41 12.65
N SER A 18 3.03 18.17 13.68
CA SER A 18 3.92 17.02 13.73
C SER A 18 3.09 15.77 14.00
N SER A 19 2.58 15.14 12.95
CA SER A 19 2.21 13.73 13.01
C SER A 19 3.27 12.93 12.28
N THR A 20 3.91 12.02 13.00
CA THR A 20 4.67 10.92 12.42
C THR A 20 3.71 10.09 11.58
N VAL A 21 3.68 10.36 10.29
CA VAL A 21 2.89 9.59 9.33
C VAL A 21 3.79 8.44 8.89
N THR A 22 3.55 7.27 9.48
CA THR A 22 3.91 6.00 8.85
C THR A 22 3.31 5.97 7.44
N ALA A 23 4.05 5.42 6.49
CA ALA A 23 3.65 5.26 5.09
C ALA A 23 2.53 4.22 4.95
N ASP A 24 1.40 4.49 5.61
CA ASP A 24 0.13 3.84 5.38
C ASP A 24 -0.55 4.60 4.24
N ASP A 25 -0.96 3.89 3.18
CA ASP A 25 -1.69 4.42 2.02
C ASP A 25 -2.74 5.43 2.48
N PHE A 26 -2.50 6.73 2.24
CA PHE A 26 -3.38 7.77 2.74
C PHE A 26 -4.70 7.74 1.97
N PRO A 27 -5.85 7.47 2.61
CA PRO A 27 -7.09 7.26 1.89
C PRO A 27 -7.63 8.63 1.40
N TYR A 28 -7.72 8.82 0.08
CA TYR A 28 -8.31 10.01 -0.54
C TYR A 28 -9.22 9.65 -1.73
N ALA A 29 -10.20 10.50 -2.02
CA ALA A 29 -11.08 10.31 -3.17
C ALA A 29 -10.33 10.55 -4.50
N LYS A 30 -10.22 9.50 -5.32
CA LYS A 30 -9.60 9.54 -6.65
C LYS A 30 -10.45 10.25 -7.70
N SER A 31 -11.75 10.35 -7.45
CA SER A 31 -12.70 11.07 -8.28
C SER A 31 -13.76 11.75 -7.42
N GLY A 32 -14.40 12.77 -7.97
CA GLY A 32 -15.51 13.46 -7.32
C GLY A 32 -15.42 14.97 -7.39
N PHE A 33 -16.51 15.60 -6.95
CA PHE A 33 -16.62 17.05 -6.85
C PHE A 33 -15.74 17.60 -5.73
N TYR A 34 -15.24 18.81 -5.90
CA TYR A 34 -14.61 19.56 -4.83
C TYR A 34 -14.97 21.04 -4.96
N LEU A 35 -14.92 21.74 -3.84
CA LEU A 35 -15.04 23.19 -3.79
C LEU A 35 -13.91 23.77 -2.95
N GLY A 36 -13.52 25.00 -3.22
CA GLY A 36 -12.48 25.66 -2.46
C GLY A 36 -12.56 27.17 -2.53
N GLY A 37 -11.83 27.80 -1.62
CA GLY A 37 -11.58 29.23 -1.61
C GLY A 37 -10.08 29.48 -1.63
N GLN A 38 -9.68 30.62 -2.19
CA GLN A 38 -8.29 31.02 -2.26
C GLN A 38 -8.11 32.51 -2.02
N THR A 39 -6.92 32.84 -1.54
CA THR A 39 -6.46 34.22 -1.39
C THR A 39 -4.96 34.29 -1.68
N GLY A 40 -4.47 35.45 -2.09
CA GLY A 40 -3.07 35.59 -2.47
C GLY A 40 -2.69 37.00 -2.84
N ALA A 41 -1.60 37.13 -3.58
CA ALA A 41 -1.14 38.39 -4.15
C ALA A 41 -1.10 38.29 -5.68
N SER A 42 -1.52 39.35 -6.35
CA SER A 42 -1.37 39.57 -7.80
C SER A 42 -0.31 40.62 -8.08
N GLU A 43 0.24 40.58 -9.28
CA GLU A 43 1.12 41.61 -9.83
C GLU A 43 0.70 41.88 -11.28
N PHE A 44 0.36 43.13 -11.58
CA PHE A 44 -0.08 43.64 -12.87
C PHE A 44 1.12 44.16 -13.66
N LYS A 45 1.65 43.32 -14.55
CA LYS A 45 2.73 43.71 -15.44
C LYS A 45 2.21 44.57 -16.57
N SER A 46 3.02 45.53 -16.99
CA SER A 46 2.70 46.45 -18.10
C SER A 46 1.47 47.33 -17.87
N ALA A 47 0.90 47.36 -16.66
CA ALA A 47 -0.18 48.28 -16.29
C ALA A 47 0.32 49.75 -16.17
N CYS A 48 1.57 49.92 -15.73
CA CYS A 48 2.19 51.22 -15.52
C CYS A 48 2.72 51.84 -16.83
N ARG A 49 2.44 53.13 -17.06
CA ARG A 49 3.12 53.91 -18.12
C ARG A 49 4.56 54.27 -17.70
N ASP A 50 5.47 54.34 -18.66
CA ASP A 50 6.86 54.83 -18.47
C ASP A 50 6.93 56.25 -17.88
N MET A 51 5.86 57.04 -18.02
CA MET A 51 5.75 58.41 -17.49
C MET A 51 5.04 58.51 -16.14
N SER A 52 4.78 57.38 -15.46
CA SER A 52 4.15 57.38 -14.14
C SER A 52 5.10 57.88 -13.04
N ILE A 53 4.59 58.70 -12.13
CA ILE A 53 5.33 59.22 -10.96
C ILE A 53 5.36 58.18 -9.84
N LYS A 54 4.24 57.48 -9.70
CA LYS A 54 4.03 56.41 -8.73
C LYS A 54 3.16 55.35 -9.38
N CYS A 55 3.54 54.10 -9.24
CA CYS A 55 2.72 52.98 -9.67
C CYS A 55 2.71 51.93 -8.56
N GLU A 56 1.51 51.44 -8.24
CA GLU A 56 1.25 50.31 -7.36
C GLU A 56 0.68 49.22 -8.27
N GLU A 57 1.46 48.15 -8.42
CA GLU A 57 1.22 47.08 -9.39
C GLU A 57 0.89 45.75 -8.70
N ASP A 58 1.01 45.68 -7.38
CA ASP A 58 0.65 44.53 -6.55
C ASP A 58 -0.62 44.77 -5.74
N ASP A 59 -1.46 43.73 -5.63
CA ASP A 59 -2.68 43.75 -4.81
C ASP A 59 -3.03 42.35 -4.31
N GLU A 60 -4.11 42.23 -3.54
CA GLU A 60 -4.64 40.97 -3.05
C GLU A 60 -5.60 40.31 -4.06
N VAL A 61 -5.49 38.99 -4.17
CA VAL A 61 -6.41 38.17 -4.97
C VAL A 61 -7.35 37.43 -4.04
N TYR A 62 -8.62 37.37 -4.39
CA TYR A 62 -9.63 36.55 -3.71
C TYR A 62 -10.41 35.73 -4.72
N GLY A 63 -10.85 34.54 -4.32
CA GLY A 63 -11.66 33.73 -5.22
C GLY A 63 -12.22 32.46 -4.61
N GLY A 64 -13.20 31.90 -5.31
CA GLY A 64 -13.81 30.63 -4.99
C GLY A 64 -13.93 29.77 -6.25
N PHE A 65 -13.71 28.47 -6.11
CA PHE A 65 -13.71 27.56 -7.25
C PHE A 65 -14.42 26.25 -6.91
N ALA A 66 -14.95 25.61 -7.94
CA ALA A 66 -15.51 24.27 -7.88
C ALA A 66 -15.00 23.45 -9.06
N GLY A 67 -14.77 22.17 -8.83
CA GLY A 67 -14.27 21.29 -9.88
C GLY A 67 -14.73 19.86 -9.71
N TYR A 68 -14.50 19.08 -10.77
CA TYR A 68 -14.71 17.65 -10.76
C TYR A 68 -13.40 16.96 -11.14
N ARG A 69 -12.92 16.10 -10.24
CA ARG A 69 -11.78 15.23 -10.49
C ARG A 69 -12.30 13.93 -11.11
N PHE A 70 -11.78 13.59 -12.29
CA PHE A 70 -12.15 12.34 -12.98
C PHE A 70 -11.29 11.17 -12.50
N ASN A 71 -10.00 11.42 -12.26
CA ASN A 71 -9.03 10.44 -11.77
C ASN A 71 -7.84 11.17 -11.12
N ASP A 72 -6.79 10.42 -10.75
CA ASP A 72 -5.59 10.96 -10.09
C ASP A 72 -4.80 11.97 -10.93
N TYR A 73 -5.08 12.08 -12.23
CA TYR A 73 -4.36 12.93 -13.17
C TYR A 73 -5.21 14.06 -13.75
N PHE A 74 -6.52 13.88 -13.94
CA PHE A 74 -7.34 14.83 -14.70
C PHE A 74 -8.48 15.40 -13.86
N ALA A 75 -8.62 16.73 -13.91
CA ALA A 75 -9.76 17.45 -13.36
C ALA A 75 -10.17 18.60 -14.28
N ILE A 76 -11.43 19.01 -14.14
CA ILE A 76 -11.93 20.27 -14.70
C ILE A 76 -12.37 21.17 -13.54
N GLU A 77 -12.07 22.45 -13.63
CA GLU A 77 -12.33 23.44 -12.58
C GLU A 77 -12.90 24.70 -13.21
N SER A 78 -13.79 25.35 -12.48
CA SER A 78 -14.26 26.70 -12.77
C SER A 78 -14.35 27.48 -11.48
N GLY A 79 -13.95 28.74 -11.52
CA GLY A 79 -13.90 29.61 -10.37
C GLY A 79 -14.18 31.05 -10.73
N TYR A 80 -14.46 31.83 -9.68
CA TYR A 80 -14.55 33.27 -9.70
C TYR A 80 -13.31 33.85 -9.03
N HIS A 81 -12.73 34.88 -9.66
CA HIS A 81 -11.50 35.52 -9.23
C HIS A 81 -11.68 37.04 -9.26
N GLU A 82 -11.35 37.67 -8.15
CA GLU A 82 -11.12 39.11 -8.04
C GLU A 82 -9.60 39.29 -8.01
N LEU A 83 -9.01 39.77 -9.11
CA LEU A 83 -7.56 39.85 -9.29
C LEU A 83 -6.93 41.09 -8.64
N GLY A 84 -7.76 41.98 -8.08
CA GLY A 84 -7.34 43.22 -7.45
C GLY A 84 -7.21 44.37 -8.46
N GLU A 85 -6.48 45.39 -8.03
CA GLU A 85 -6.41 46.68 -8.70
C GLU A 85 -4.96 47.13 -8.93
N ALA A 86 -4.68 47.73 -10.09
CA ALA A 86 -3.43 48.42 -10.37
C ALA A 86 -3.67 49.93 -10.44
N THR A 87 -2.95 50.68 -9.61
CA THR A 87 -3.06 52.13 -9.54
C THR A 87 -1.80 52.81 -10.07
N SER A 88 -1.95 53.68 -11.08
CA SER A 88 -0.88 54.50 -11.62
C SER A 88 -1.19 56.01 -11.52
N TRP A 89 -0.18 56.80 -11.16
CA TRP A 89 -0.26 58.26 -11.07
C TRP A 89 0.60 58.90 -12.16
N TYR A 90 0.04 59.82 -12.94
CA TYR A 90 0.75 60.51 -14.02
C TYR A 90 0.43 62.01 -14.05
N MET A 91 1.32 62.81 -14.66
CA MET A 91 1.12 64.26 -14.79
C MET A 91 0.42 64.61 -16.10
N VAL A 92 -0.59 65.48 -16.01
CA VAL A 92 -1.13 66.21 -17.16
C VAL A 92 -0.99 67.70 -16.88
N GLY A 93 0.00 68.32 -17.52
CA GLY A 93 0.45 69.66 -17.13
C GLY A 93 1.00 69.67 -15.71
N ASN A 94 0.46 70.52 -14.83
CA ASN A 94 0.87 70.63 -13.42
C ASN A 94 -0.02 69.82 -12.45
N ASN A 95 -0.99 69.05 -12.97
CA ASN A 95 -1.91 68.29 -12.13
C ASN A 95 -1.56 66.80 -12.16
N ALA A 96 -1.51 66.18 -10.99
CA ALA A 96 -1.45 64.73 -10.86
C ALA A 96 -2.82 64.12 -11.19
N LYS A 97 -2.82 63.04 -11.95
CA LYS A 97 -3.99 62.26 -12.33
C LYS A 97 -3.80 60.81 -11.89
N LYS A 98 -4.89 60.15 -11.52
CA LYS A 98 -4.95 58.74 -11.13
C LYS A 98 -5.58 57.93 -12.26
N SER A 99 -5.00 56.78 -12.56
CA SER A 99 -5.56 55.71 -13.40
C SER A 99 -5.58 54.43 -12.57
N GLU A 100 -6.74 53.81 -12.48
CA GLU A 100 -6.98 52.58 -11.73
C GLU A 100 -7.57 51.54 -12.68
N VAL A 101 -6.98 50.35 -12.70
CA VAL A 101 -7.46 49.21 -13.47
C VAL A 101 -7.83 48.12 -12.48
N SER A 102 -9.09 47.67 -12.49
CA SER A 102 -9.54 46.50 -11.73
C SER A 102 -9.95 45.39 -12.68
N VAL A 103 -9.69 44.14 -12.28
CA VAL A 103 -10.04 42.96 -13.08
C VAL A 103 -10.67 41.90 -12.19
N GLU A 104 -11.85 41.45 -12.57
CA GLU A 104 -12.52 40.28 -11.99
C GLU A 104 -13.04 39.37 -13.10
N GLY A 105 -13.41 38.14 -12.77
CA GLY A 105 -13.93 37.24 -13.79
C GLY A 105 -14.07 35.79 -13.38
N TYR A 106 -14.40 34.97 -14.39
CA TYR A 106 -14.62 33.53 -14.24
C TYR A 106 -13.63 32.75 -15.09
N ASP A 107 -13.03 31.71 -14.52
CA ASP A 107 -12.18 30.79 -15.26
C ASP A 107 -12.91 29.47 -15.59
N LEU A 108 -12.48 28.83 -16.66
CA LEU A 108 -12.75 27.42 -16.95
C LEU A 108 -11.46 26.76 -17.40
N SER A 109 -10.97 25.82 -16.60
CA SER A 109 -9.63 25.25 -16.74
C SER A 109 -9.61 23.73 -16.64
N VAL A 110 -8.70 23.12 -17.40
CA VAL A 110 -8.33 21.71 -17.25
C VAL A 110 -7.06 21.62 -16.42
N LEU A 111 -7.02 20.67 -15.49
CA LEU A 111 -5.88 20.40 -14.64
C LEU A 111 -5.29 19.03 -14.96
N VAL A 112 -3.97 19.00 -15.04
CA VAL A 112 -3.19 17.77 -15.18
C VAL A 112 -2.27 17.63 -13.96
N GLY A 113 -2.56 16.65 -13.11
CA GLY A 113 -1.85 16.33 -11.89
C GLY A 113 -0.83 15.21 -12.07
N LEU A 114 0.28 15.33 -11.36
CA LEU A 114 1.30 14.32 -11.16
C LEU A 114 1.34 13.99 -9.66
N PRO A 115 0.80 12.83 -9.23
CA PRO A 115 0.89 12.41 -7.84
C PRO A 115 2.35 12.10 -7.50
N LEU A 116 2.94 12.89 -6.60
CA LEU A 116 4.31 12.71 -6.13
C LEU A 116 4.38 11.74 -4.94
N SER A 117 3.32 11.72 -4.13
CA SER A 117 3.07 10.75 -3.05
C SER A 117 1.58 10.73 -2.70
N ASP A 118 1.19 9.95 -1.70
CA ASP A 118 -0.21 9.89 -1.25
C ASP A 118 -0.71 11.23 -0.68
N ARG A 119 0.20 12.08 -0.20
CA ARG A 119 -0.15 13.41 0.35
C ARG A 119 0.12 14.56 -0.60
N TRP A 120 1.06 14.42 -1.52
CA TRP A 120 1.53 15.52 -2.37
C TRP A 120 1.20 15.26 -3.85
N MET A 121 0.63 16.28 -4.50
CA MET A 121 0.40 16.30 -5.95
C MET A 121 0.97 17.61 -6.50
N ALA A 122 1.79 17.53 -7.54
CA ALA A 122 2.08 18.69 -8.39
C ALA A 122 1.08 18.71 -9.54
N TYR A 123 0.68 19.89 -10.02
CA TYR A 123 -0.21 19.97 -11.17
C TYR A 123 0.10 21.19 -12.03
N VAL A 124 -0.34 21.11 -13.27
CA VAL A 124 -0.45 22.26 -14.18
C VAL A 124 -1.92 22.48 -14.51
N ARG A 125 -2.29 23.72 -14.76
CA ARG A 125 -3.64 24.11 -15.21
C ARG A 125 -3.54 25.02 -16.42
N GLY A 126 -4.51 24.90 -17.31
CA GLY A 126 -4.63 25.76 -18.47
C GLY A 126 -6.09 25.86 -18.91
N GLY A 127 -6.49 27.05 -19.34
CA GLY A 127 -7.90 27.33 -19.58
C GLY A 127 -8.15 28.70 -20.21
N GLY A 128 -9.43 29.06 -20.23
CA GLY A 128 -9.89 30.40 -20.58
C GLY A 128 -10.38 31.14 -19.35
N PHE A 129 -10.18 32.45 -19.34
CA PHE A 129 -10.67 33.37 -18.32
C PHE A 129 -11.55 34.42 -18.99
N TYR A 130 -12.82 34.47 -18.62
CA TYR A 130 -13.74 35.51 -19.04
C TYR A 130 -13.69 36.64 -18.03
N TYR A 131 -13.14 37.78 -18.43
CA TYR A 131 -12.89 38.92 -17.56
C TYR A 131 -13.93 40.01 -17.73
N ASP A 132 -14.20 40.73 -16.65
CA ASP A 132 -14.74 42.10 -16.64
C ASP A 132 -13.64 43.00 -16.05
N ALA A 133 -13.17 43.93 -16.87
CA ALA A 133 -12.12 44.85 -16.49
C ALA A 133 -12.66 46.28 -16.54
N ASN A 134 -12.34 47.06 -15.51
CA ASN A 134 -12.74 48.46 -15.41
C ASN A 134 -11.51 49.36 -15.30
N LEU A 135 -11.45 50.38 -16.16
CA LEU A 135 -10.43 51.42 -16.14
C LEU A 135 -11.10 52.75 -15.76
N VAL A 136 -10.64 53.33 -14.66
CA VAL A 136 -11.06 54.66 -14.20
C VAL A 136 -9.89 55.62 -14.31
N GLU A 137 -10.04 56.67 -15.12
CA GLU A 137 -9.06 57.77 -15.23
C GLU A 137 -9.67 59.10 -14.74
N GLY A 138 -8.99 59.81 -13.83
CA GLY A 138 -9.54 61.05 -13.26
C GLY A 138 -8.65 61.83 -12.27
N GLY A 139 -9.13 63.02 -11.86
CA GLY A 139 -8.52 63.87 -10.80
C GLY A 139 -9.06 65.32 -10.77
N ASP A 140 -8.97 65.98 -9.60
CA ASP A 140 -9.52 67.25 -9.06
C ASP A 140 -10.20 68.35 -9.95
N VAL A 141 -10.06 68.39 -11.27
CA VAL A 141 -10.59 69.49 -12.12
C VAL A 141 -11.33 69.05 -13.41
N PHE A 142 -11.31 67.77 -13.82
CA PHE A 142 -12.07 67.27 -15.01
C PHE A 142 -12.74 65.91 -14.76
N GLN A 143 -13.82 65.62 -15.52
CA GLN A 143 -14.69 64.44 -15.41
C GLN A 143 -13.91 63.13 -15.32
N TYR A 144 -14.36 62.24 -14.44
CA TYR A 144 -13.98 60.83 -14.44
C TYR A 144 -14.42 60.20 -15.76
N GLN A 145 -13.49 59.54 -16.45
CA GLN A 145 -13.81 58.67 -17.56
C GLN A 145 -13.67 57.23 -17.07
N SER A 146 -14.75 56.47 -17.18
CA SER A 146 -14.78 55.04 -16.91
C SER A 146 -14.91 54.30 -18.23
N TYR A 147 -14.03 53.34 -18.45
CA TYR A 147 -14.08 52.40 -19.56
C TYR A 147 -14.22 50.99 -18.97
N SER A 148 -15.14 50.20 -19.50
CA SER A 148 -15.28 48.79 -19.16
C SER A 148 -14.97 47.96 -20.41
N SER A 149 -14.40 46.78 -20.21
CA SER A 149 -14.10 45.82 -21.26
C SER A 149 -14.31 44.44 -20.69
N ASP A 150 -15.04 43.62 -21.44
CA ASP A 150 -15.19 42.22 -21.16
C ASP A 150 -14.64 41.38 -22.30
N GLY A 151 -14.15 40.19 -22.00
CA GLY A 151 -13.54 39.37 -23.03
C GLY A 151 -13.02 38.04 -22.51
N TRP A 152 -12.55 37.21 -23.44
CA TRP A 152 -11.85 35.96 -23.13
C TRP A 152 -10.35 36.17 -23.25
N THR A 153 -9.60 35.63 -22.30
CA THR A 153 -8.15 35.50 -22.37
C THR A 153 -7.71 34.10 -21.96
N GLU A 154 -6.49 33.70 -22.30
CA GLU A 154 -5.91 32.44 -21.85
C GLU A 154 -5.29 32.57 -20.44
N THR A 155 -5.42 31.50 -19.67
CA THR A 155 -4.73 31.34 -18.38
C THR A 155 -3.89 30.07 -18.36
N ALA A 156 -2.73 30.15 -17.71
CA ALA A 156 -1.86 29.01 -17.45
C ALA A 156 -1.26 29.11 -16.03
N GLY A 157 -1.19 27.98 -15.34
CA GLY A 157 -0.67 27.94 -13.98
C GLY A 157 -0.06 26.61 -13.59
N ALA A 158 0.65 26.62 -12.47
CA ALA A 158 1.23 25.43 -11.86
C ALA A 158 1.15 25.54 -10.35
N GLY A 159 1.03 24.40 -9.67
CA GLY A 159 0.91 24.41 -8.22
C GLY A 159 1.18 23.07 -7.55
N LEU A 160 1.10 23.12 -6.22
CA LEU A 160 1.21 21.99 -5.33
C LEU A 160 -0.07 21.86 -4.51
N VAL A 161 -0.51 20.62 -4.31
CA VAL A 161 -1.60 20.27 -3.41
C VAL A 161 -1.06 19.35 -2.32
N PHE A 162 -1.37 19.70 -1.08
CA PHE A 162 -1.12 18.90 0.11
C PHE A 162 -2.44 18.39 0.69
N ARG A 163 -2.59 17.07 0.77
CA ARG A 163 -3.76 16.40 1.37
C ARG A 163 -3.58 16.29 2.88
N ALA A 164 -4.34 17.09 3.62
CA ALA A 164 -4.26 17.15 5.08
C ALA A 164 -5.08 16.02 5.73
N ASN A 165 -6.32 15.83 5.27
CA ASN A 165 -7.18 14.70 5.59
C ASN A 165 -7.88 14.19 4.31
N GLU A 166 -8.84 13.26 4.45
CA GLU A 166 -9.52 12.62 3.32
C GLU A 166 -10.42 13.58 2.50
N HIS A 167 -10.79 14.73 3.08
CA HIS A 167 -11.61 15.77 2.47
C HIS A 167 -10.86 17.10 2.27
N LEU A 168 -10.14 17.57 3.28
CA LEU A 168 -9.46 18.85 3.31
C LEU A 168 -8.04 18.74 2.73
N GLN A 169 -7.78 19.59 1.74
CA GLN A 169 -6.46 19.75 1.14
C GLN A 169 -6.12 21.24 1.10
N ALA A 170 -4.82 21.54 1.09
CA ALA A 170 -4.29 22.89 0.92
C ALA A 170 -3.59 22.97 -0.43
N ARG A 171 -3.72 24.10 -1.11
CA ARG A 171 -3.16 24.36 -2.44
C ARG A 171 -2.28 25.61 -2.39
N LEU A 172 -1.13 25.53 -3.03
CA LEU A 172 -0.32 26.70 -3.41
C LEU A 172 -0.25 26.72 -4.93
N GLN A 173 -0.57 27.86 -5.54
CA GLN A 173 -0.69 28.00 -7.00
C GLN A 173 0.01 29.27 -7.46
N TYR A 174 0.73 29.18 -8.57
CA TYR A 174 1.11 30.33 -9.39
C TYR A 174 0.28 30.28 -10.67
N GLU A 175 -0.33 31.39 -11.05
CA GLU A 175 -1.16 31.51 -12.24
C GLU A 175 -0.82 32.78 -13.01
N TYR A 176 -0.84 32.68 -14.33
CA TYR A 176 -0.59 33.75 -15.27
C TYR A 176 -1.82 33.90 -16.17
N PHE A 177 -2.33 35.13 -16.24
CA PHE A 177 -3.41 35.54 -17.11
C PHE A 177 -2.84 36.47 -18.19
N ASN A 178 -3.07 36.11 -19.44
CA ASN A 178 -2.55 36.86 -20.57
C ASN A 178 -3.40 38.12 -20.81
N GLU A 179 -2.78 39.20 -21.31
CA GLU A 179 -3.39 40.34 -22.01
C GLU A 179 -4.88 40.66 -21.70
N PHE A 180 -5.12 41.73 -20.94
CA PHE A 180 -6.47 42.27 -20.69
C PHE A 180 -6.77 43.56 -21.48
N GLY A 181 -8.01 43.79 -21.89
CA GLY A 181 -8.45 45.10 -22.38
C GLY A 181 -7.86 45.53 -23.73
N ASP A 182 -7.98 44.68 -24.75
CA ASP A 182 -7.46 44.90 -26.11
C ASP A 182 -7.85 46.25 -26.73
N ASP A 183 -8.99 46.81 -26.32
CA ASP A 183 -9.55 48.05 -26.87
C ASP A 183 -8.99 49.35 -26.23
N TRP A 184 -8.14 49.24 -25.20
CA TRP A 184 -7.66 50.40 -24.42
C TRP A 184 -6.26 50.88 -24.81
N GLY A 185 -5.61 50.19 -25.76
CA GLY A 185 -4.24 50.50 -26.19
C GLY A 185 -3.15 50.15 -25.16
N ARG A 186 -3.50 49.40 -24.11
CA ARG A 186 -2.59 48.73 -23.19
C ARG A 186 -3.16 47.36 -22.84
N GLN A 187 -2.31 46.36 -22.83
CA GLN A 187 -2.66 44.98 -22.47
C GLN A 187 -1.83 44.59 -21.24
N PRO A 188 -2.29 44.87 -20.01
CA PRO A 188 -1.61 44.37 -18.83
C PRO A 188 -1.73 42.85 -18.77
N ASP A 189 -0.69 42.20 -18.26
CA ASP A 189 -0.71 40.78 -17.90
C ASP A 189 -0.76 40.68 -16.37
N VAL A 190 -1.49 39.70 -15.84
CA VAL A 190 -1.58 39.50 -14.39
C VAL A 190 -0.93 38.18 -14.02
N GLN A 191 -0.03 38.21 -13.05
CA GLN A 191 0.48 37.01 -12.40
C GLN A 191 0.00 36.98 -10.95
N ALA A 192 -0.42 35.82 -10.46
CA ALA A 192 -0.93 35.65 -9.12
C ALA A 192 -0.27 34.46 -8.42
N VAL A 193 0.03 34.62 -7.13
CA VAL A 193 0.39 33.51 -6.23
C VAL A 193 -0.69 33.38 -5.18
N THR A 194 -1.42 32.26 -5.19
CA THR A 194 -2.55 32.02 -4.29
C THR A 194 -2.31 30.83 -3.38
N PHE A 195 -2.79 30.96 -2.15
CA PHE A 195 -2.99 29.87 -1.21
C PHE A 195 -4.49 29.57 -1.12
N GLY A 196 -4.87 28.31 -1.21
CA GLY A 196 -6.25 27.88 -1.18
C GLY A 196 -6.50 26.70 -0.26
N LEU A 197 -7.71 26.66 0.28
CA LEU A 197 -8.25 25.47 0.94
C LEU A 197 -9.33 24.88 0.05
N LEU A 198 -9.29 23.57 -0.13
CA LEU A 198 -10.25 22.85 -0.94
C LEU A 198 -10.78 21.62 -0.21
N TRP A 199 -12.09 21.43 -0.31
CA TRP A 199 -12.85 20.36 0.28
C TRP A 199 -13.32 19.39 -0.80
N GLN A 200 -12.82 18.16 -0.75
CA GLN A 200 -13.11 17.08 -1.67
C GLN A 200 -14.31 16.28 -1.20
N PHE A 201 -15.33 16.24 -2.05
CA PHE A 201 -16.47 15.32 -1.94
C PHE A 201 -16.17 14.05 -2.73
N GLY A 202 -16.66 12.93 -2.23
CA GLY A 202 -16.49 11.63 -2.85
C GLY A 202 -16.34 10.53 -1.82
N HIS A 203 -16.59 9.30 -2.25
CA HIS A 203 -16.22 8.14 -1.45
C HIS A 203 -14.71 8.05 -1.45
N VAL A 204 -14.14 8.16 -0.26
CA VAL A 204 -12.79 7.71 -0.04
C VAL A 204 -12.89 6.19 -0.11
N ASP A 205 -12.30 5.60 -1.15
CA ASP A 205 -12.07 4.15 -1.19
C ASP A 205 -11.04 3.85 -0.11
N LYS A 206 -11.51 3.92 1.15
CA LYS A 206 -10.80 3.35 2.26
C LYS A 206 -10.61 1.91 1.84
N PRO A 207 -9.37 1.39 1.74
CA PRO A 207 -9.20 -0.03 1.55
C PRO A 207 -10.08 -0.65 2.63
N GLU A 208 -11.14 -1.35 2.20
CA GLU A 208 -11.94 -2.11 3.14
C GLU A 208 -10.90 -2.85 3.97
N PRO A 209 -10.95 -2.76 5.31
CA PRO A 209 -10.08 -3.60 6.11
C PRO A 209 -10.30 -4.98 5.52
N VAL A 210 -9.31 -5.51 4.80
CA VAL A 210 -9.43 -6.80 4.11
C VAL A 210 -9.92 -7.68 5.21
N ALA A 211 -11.20 -8.04 5.19
CA ALA A 211 -11.89 -8.46 6.40
C ALA A 211 -11.08 -9.62 6.90
N ALA A 212 -10.26 -9.41 7.94
CA ALA A 212 -8.97 -10.09 8.07
C ALA A 212 -9.23 -11.55 7.79
N ALA A 213 -8.88 -12.03 6.57
CA ALA A 213 -9.55 -13.19 5.95
C ALA A 213 -9.73 -14.21 7.05
N PRO A 214 -10.98 -14.45 7.51
CA PRO A 214 -11.33 -14.65 8.92
C PRO A 214 -10.15 -15.34 9.54
N VAL A 215 -9.27 -14.61 10.26
CA VAL A 215 -8.00 -15.18 10.79
C VAL A 215 -8.46 -16.49 11.35
N ALA A 216 -8.12 -17.58 10.65
CA ALA A 216 -8.83 -18.84 10.86
C ALA A 216 -8.75 -19.04 12.35
N ALA A 217 -9.91 -18.98 13.04
CA ALA A 217 -9.97 -18.83 14.50
C ALA A 217 -8.87 -19.71 15.03
N PRO A 218 -7.82 -19.13 15.70
CA PRO A 218 -6.47 -19.69 15.73
C PRO A 218 -6.61 -21.18 15.81
N ALA A 219 -6.30 -21.87 14.70
CA ALA A 219 -6.72 -23.26 14.48
C ALA A 219 -6.60 -23.97 15.82
N PRO A 220 -7.71 -24.54 16.37
CA PRO A 220 -7.78 -24.96 17.77
C PRO A 220 -6.43 -25.55 18.10
N ALA A 221 -5.71 -24.89 19.03
CA ALA A 221 -4.28 -25.08 19.22
C ALA A 221 -3.97 -26.55 18.99
N PRO A 222 -3.10 -26.91 18.01
CA PRO A 222 -2.95 -28.29 17.58
C PRO A 222 -2.90 -29.14 18.84
N ALA A 223 -3.86 -30.08 18.95
CA ALA A 223 -3.99 -30.92 20.14
C ALA A 223 -2.57 -31.33 20.53
N PRO A 224 -2.17 -31.12 21.80
CA PRO A 224 -0.78 -31.20 22.22
C PRO A 224 -0.16 -32.41 21.56
N VAL A 225 0.78 -32.17 20.64
CA VAL A 225 1.43 -33.23 19.86
C VAL A 225 1.85 -34.25 20.89
N PRO A 226 1.33 -35.48 20.83
CA PRO A 226 1.66 -36.47 21.82
C PRO A 226 3.19 -36.58 21.88
N PRO A 227 3.80 -36.56 23.07
CA PRO A 227 5.25 -36.49 23.21
C PRO A 227 5.89 -37.56 22.34
N ALA A 228 6.81 -37.15 21.46
CA ALA A 228 7.51 -38.03 20.54
C ALA A 228 8.11 -39.21 21.32
N THR A 229 7.52 -40.39 21.18
CA THR A 229 8.07 -41.61 21.75
C THR A 229 9.36 -41.93 21.03
N LYS A 230 10.43 -42.12 21.80
CA LYS A 230 11.72 -42.60 21.28
C LYS A 230 11.48 -43.94 20.54
N PRO A 231 12.14 -44.19 19.39
CA PRO A 231 12.00 -45.44 18.69
C PRO A 231 12.48 -46.61 19.58
N VAL A 232 11.64 -47.63 19.73
CA VAL A 232 11.94 -48.87 20.44
C VAL A 232 12.21 -49.96 19.42
N ASN A 233 13.33 -50.67 19.59
CA ASN A 233 13.70 -51.84 18.79
C ASN A 233 13.59 -53.09 19.65
N VAL A 234 12.67 -53.99 19.31
CA VAL A 234 12.50 -55.28 19.99
C VAL A 234 13.04 -56.39 19.12
N VAL A 235 13.93 -57.21 19.68
CA VAL A 235 14.53 -58.34 18.98
C VAL A 235 13.96 -59.63 19.54
N THR A 236 13.55 -60.54 18.66
CA THR A 236 13.11 -61.89 19.02
C THR A 236 13.91 -62.92 18.25
N GLU A 237 14.59 -63.80 18.97
CA GLU A 237 15.40 -64.86 18.38
C GLU A 237 14.58 -66.10 18.04
N PHE A 238 15.06 -66.87 17.07
CA PHE A 238 14.47 -68.13 16.61
C PHE A 238 15.50 -69.27 16.68
N ALA A 239 14.98 -70.46 16.97
CA ALA A 239 15.77 -71.69 16.87
C ALA A 239 16.23 -71.96 15.43
N PHE A 240 17.26 -72.78 15.29
CA PHE A 240 17.76 -73.21 13.98
C PHE A 240 16.64 -73.89 13.18
N ASP A 241 16.56 -73.55 11.89
CA ASP A 241 15.54 -74.05 10.96
C ASP A 241 14.08 -73.95 11.44
N SER A 242 13.80 -72.99 12.33
CA SER A 242 12.49 -72.81 12.95
C SER A 242 11.91 -71.43 12.67
N ALA A 243 10.59 -71.40 12.49
CA ALA A 243 9.77 -70.19 12.52
C ALA A 243 8.80 -70.20 13.71
N VAL A 244 9.03 -71.05 14.71
CA VAL A 244 8.21 -71.10 15.92
C VAL A 244 8.65 -70.00 16.88
N LEU A 245 7.69 -69.21 17.35
CA LEU A 245 7.89 -68.18 18.34
C LEU A 245 7.87 -68.79 19.75
N GLU A 246 9.04 -69.00 20.34
CA GLU A 246 9.18 -69.68 21.65
C GLU A 246 9.11 -68.71 22.84
N THR A 247 9.71 -67.51 22.69
CA THR A 247 9.84 -66.52 23.78
C THR A 247 9.22 -65.17 23.39
N PRO A 248 7.90 -64.99 23.55
CA PRO A 248 7.23 -63.76 23.15
C PRO A 248 7.26 -62.65 24.22
N GLU A 249 7.94 -62.83 25.36
CA GLU A 249 7.90 -61.88 26.49
C GLU A 249 8.27 -60.44 26.08
N ALA A 250 9.29 -60.29 25.23
CA ALA A 250 9.70 -58.98 24.73
C ALA A 250 8.63 -58.32 23.83
N LEU A 251 7.88 -59.13 23.07
CA LEU A 251 6.75 -58.67 22.27
C LEU A 251 5.55 -58.34 23.16
N ASP A 252 5.29 -59.09 24.23
CA ASP A 252 4.22 -58.80 25.19
C ASP A 252 4.46 -57.47 25.93
N ASN A 253 5.71 -57.15 26.28
CA ASN A 253 6.07 -55.84 26.83
C ASN A 253 5.81 -54.71 25.82
N LEU A 254 6.22 -54.90 24.56
CA LEU A 254 5.92 -53.94 23.49
C LEU A 254 4.41 -53.76 23.29
N ILE A 255 3.63 -54.83 23.30
CA ILE A 255 2.17 -54.78 23.20
C ILE A 255 1.57 -54.01 24.38
N THR A 256 2.11 -54.20 25.59
CA THR A 256 1.67 -53.48 26.80
C THR A 256 1.94 -51.98 26.64
N ASP A 257 3.13 -51.60 26.18
CA ASP A 257 3.50 -50.21 25.95
C ASP A 257 2.66 -49.57 24.84
N LEU A 258 2.43 -50.28 23.73
CA LEU A 258 1.59 -49.81 22.62
C LEU A 258 0.12 -49.67 23.05
N ASN A 259 -0.37 -50.55 23.92
CA ASN A 259 -1.73 -50.48 24.46
C ASN A 259 -1.91 -49.39 25.53
N ALA A 260 -0.86 -49.08 26.29
CA ALA A 260 -0.85 -47.95 27.21
C ALA A 260 -0.84 -46.61 26.46
N ASN A 261 -0.34 -46.61 25.22
CA ASN A 261 -0.16 -45.41 24.39
C ASN A 261 -0.96 -45.49 23.07
N LYS A 262 -2.21 -45.94 23.11
CA LYS A 262 -3.07 -46.12 21.92
C LYS A 262 -3.28 -44.85 21.10
N ASP A 263 -3.15 -43.68 21.74
CA ASP A 263 -3.31 -42.37 21.10
C ASP A 263 -2.10 -41.99 20.23
N LEU A 264 -0.96 -42.66 20.42
CA LEU A 264 0.21 -42.53 19.57
C LEU A 264 0.02 -43.44 18.35
N GLN A 265 -0.19 -42.85 17.17
CA GLN A 265 -0.32 -43.56 15.89
C GLN A 265 1.03 -44.14 15.42
N VAL A 266 1.68 -44.94 16.26
CA VAL A 266 2.98 -45.59 15.99
C VAL A 266 2.80 -46.70 14.95
N GLU A 267 3.61 -46.69 13.91
CA GLU A 267 3.70 -47.77 12.93
C GLU A 267 4.80 -48.77 13.34
N LEU A 268 4.66 -50.04 12.97
CA LEU A 268 5.58 -51.11 13.30
C LEU A 268 6.20 -51.68 12.02
N LEU A 269 7.53 -51.69 11.95
CA LEU A 269 8.27 -52.40 10.91
C LEU A 269 8.80 -53.72 11.48
N VAL A 270 8.27 -54.84 11.00
CA VAL A 270 8.66 -56.20 11.41
C VAL A 270 9.58 -56.78 10.35
N THR A 271 10.88 -56.87 10.63
CA THR A 271 11.88 -57.38 9.69
C THR A 271 12.44 -58.72 10.14
N GLY A 272 12.29 -59.77 9.32
CA GLY A 272 12.85 -61.09 9.56
C GLY A 272 14.24 -61.29 8.96
N TYR A 273 15.06 -62.06 9.68
CA TYR A 273 16.44 -62.40 9.33
C TYR A 273 16.70 -63.91 9.45
N ALA A 274 17.70 -64.38 8.70
CA ALA A 274 18.23 -65.73 8.77
C ALA A 274 19.76 -65.68 8.90
N ASP A 275 20.34 -66.74 9.46
CA ASP A 275 21.79 -66.93 9.45
C ASP A 275 22.28 -67.37 8.07
N GLY A 276 23.58 -67.27 7.81
CA GLY A 276 24.18 -67.64 6.51
C GLY A 276 24.32 -69.15 6.30
N ALA A 277 23.61 -69.96 7.09
CA ALA A 277 23.63 -71.41 6.92
C ALA A 277 22.59 -71.82 5.87
N GLY A 278 23.06 -72.30 4.72
CA GLY A 278 22.21 -72.87 3.68
C GLY A 278 21.97 -71.95 2.49
N PRO A 279 21.03 -72.29 1.59
CA PRO A 279 20.81 -71.53 0.36
C PRO A 279 20.11 -70.19 0.60
N ALA A 280 20.55 -69.13 -0.09
CA ALA A 280 19.96 -67.78 0.00
C ALA A 280 18.44 -67.75 -0.18
N GLU A 281 17.88 -68.47 -1.17
CA GLU A 281 16.43 -68.53 -1.41
C GLU A 281 15.68 -69.19 -0.24
N TYR A 282 16.28 -70.21 0.37
CA TYR A 282 15.75 -70.85 1.56
C TYR A 282 15.69 -69.88 2.73
N ASN A 283 16.81 -69.19 2.98
CA ASN A 283 16.94 -68.21 4.06
C ASN A 283 16.02 -67.00 3.87
N MET A 284 15.79 -66.58 2.63
CA MET A 284 14.80 -65.56 2.27
C MET A 284 13.37 -66.00 2.64
N ASN A 285 12.98 -67.23 2.29
CA ASN A 285 11.67 -67.76 2.63
C ASN A 285 11.49 -68.01 4.14
N LEU A 286 12.54 -68.46 4.82
CA LEU A 286 12.51 -68.72 6.27
C LEU A 286 12.39 -67.42 7.06
N SER A 287 13.18 -66.40 6.72
CA SER A 287 13.08 -65.07 7.33
C SER A 287 11.70 -64.43 7.12
N LYS A 288 11.10 -64.59 5.93
CA LYS A 288 9.71 -64.18 5.65
C LYS A 288 8.71 -64.87 6.56
N LYS A 289 8.82 -66.20 6.74
CA LYS A 289 7.93 -66.97 7.63
C LYS A 289 8.04 -66.48 9.07
N ARG A 290 9.26 -66.23 9.57
CA ARG A 290 9.48 -65.69 10.92
C ARG A 290 8.83 -64.31 11.11
N ALA A 291 9.01 -63.41 10.15
CA ALA A 291 8.39 -62.09 10.17
C ALA A 291 6.86 -62.18 10.18
N GLN A 292 6.29 -63.10 9.39
CA GLN A 292 4.84 -63.34 9.37
C GLN A 292 4.31 -63.88 10.71
N VAL A 293 5.04 -64.81 11.34
CA VAL A 293 4.65 -65.35 12.66
C VAL A 293 4.62 -64.25 13.72
N VAL A 294 5.59 -63.32 13.71
CA VAL A 294 5.59 -62.16 14.62
C VAL A 294 4.46 -61.20 14.28
N HIS A 295 4.19 -60.91 13.00
CA HIS A 295 3.04 -60.12 12.57
C HIS A 295 1.73 -60.72 13.10
N ASP A 296 1.49 -62.00 12.86
CA ASP A 296 0.25 -62.69 13.25
C ASP A 296 0.10 -62.72 14.78
N TYR A 297 1.21 -62.87 15.51
CA TYR A 297 1.23 -62.75 16.96
C TYR A 297 0.75 -61.38 17.44
N LEU A 298 1.31 -60.29 16.87
CA LEU A 298 0.93 -58.91 17.21
C LEU A 298 -0.55 -58.64 16.87
N VAL A 299 -1.04 -59.12 15.71
CA VAL A 299 -2.44 -58.96 15.31
C VAL A 299 -3.39 -59.71 16.24
N ASN A 300 -3.07 -60.97 16.58
CA ASN A 300 -3.87 -61.76 17.51
C ASN A 300 -3.93 -61.15 18.92
N LYS A 301 -2.93 -60.35 19.30
CA LYS A 301 -2.87 -59.60 20.56
C LYS A 301 -3.55 -58.24 20.49
N GLY A 302 -4.19 -57.91 19.37
CA GLY A 302 -5.05 -56.73 19.21
C GLY A 302 -4.37 -55.52 18.57
N ILE A 303 -3.16 -55.66 18.03
CA ILE A 303 -2.55 -54.61 17.20
C ILE A 303 -3.18 -54.65 15.81
N ALA A 304 -3.69 -53.52 15.32
CA ALA A 304 -4.28 -53.47 13.98
C ALA A 304 -3.24 -53.81 12.91
N SER A 305 -3.54 -54.76 12.01
CA SER A 305 -2.65 -55.17 10.92
C SER A 305 -2.24 -54.00 10.02
N SER A 306 -3.10 -52.98 9.87
CA SER A 306 -2.79 -51.75 9.11
C SER A 306 -1.63 -50.93 9.70
N ARG A 307 -1.25 -51.17 10.96
CA ARG A 307 -0.10 -50.51 11.61
C ARG A 307 1.20 -51.28 11.44
N ILE A 308 1.18 -52.45 10.78
CA ILE A 308 2.33 -53.37 10.73
C ILE A 308 2.77 -53.55 9.28
N THR A 309 4.01 -53.19 9.00
CA THR A 309 4.69 -53.48 7.74
C THR A 309 5.62 -54.66 7.93
N VAL A 310 5.48 -55.69 7.09
CA VAL A 310 6.31 -56.91 7.14
C VAL A 310 7.41 -56.83 6.08
N ASN A 311 8.65 -56.99 6.51
CA ASN A 311 9.84 -57.04 5.66
C ASN A 311 10.68 -58.28 6.00
N TRP A 312 11.54 -58.71 5.08
CA TRP A 312 12.42 -59.85 5.28
C TRP A 312 13.67 -59.71 4.42
N LYS A 313 14.81 -60.12 4.98
CA LYS A 313 16.13 -59.90 4.36
C LYS A 313 16.92 -61.19 4.13
N GLY A 314 16.40 -62.35 4.54
CA GLY A 314 17.18 -63.59 4.46
C GLY A 314 18.49 -63.49 5.21
N GLU A 315 19.56 -63.99 4.60
CA GLU A 315 20.92 -63.98 5.15
C GLU A 315 21.75 -62.74 4.79
N THR A 316 21.16 -61.71 4.14
CA THR A 316 21.94 -60.58 3.60
C THR A 316 22.65 -59.74 4.66
N GLU A 317 22.24 -59.85 5.92
CA GLU A 317 22.87 -59.20 7.08
C GLU A 317 23.49 -60.21 8.06
N ALA A 318 23.68 -61.46 7.65
CA ALA A 318 24.37 -62.46 8.46
C ALA A 318 25.86 -62.14 8.60
N ALA A 319 26.45 -62.51 9.73
CA ALA A 319 27.87 -62.30 9.99
C ALA A 319 28.80 -63.12 9.06
N GLY A 320 28.27 -64.19 8.44
CA GLY A 320 28.94 -65.00 7.44
C GLY A 320 28.16 -66.27 7.11
N ASP A 321 28.72 -67.10 6.22
CA ASP A 321 28.08 -68.32 5.67
C ASP A 321 28.13 -69.52 6.63
N TYR A 322 27.80 -69.30 7.91
CA TYR A 322 27.79 -70.30 8.96
C TYR A 322 26.60 -70.10 9.91
N PRO A 323 26.15 -71.16 10.63
CA PRO A 323 25.05 -71.03 11.57
C PRO A 323 25.40 -70.03 12.69
N ASN A 324 24.59 -68.98 12.84
CA ASN A 324 24.76 -67.97 13.87
C ASN A 324 23.43 -67.67 14.55
N ARG A 325 23.38 -67.85 15.88
CA ARG A 325 22.14 -67.64 16.64
C ARG A 325 21.66 -66.19 16.60
N GLU A 326 22.58 -65.24 16.67
CA GLU A 326 22.24 -63.80 16.74
C GLU A 326 21.62 -63.28 15.42
N ASP A 327 21.83 -63.99 14.32
CA ASP A 327 21.29 -63.63 12.99
C ASP A 327 19.90 -64.24 12.75
N ARG A 328 19.53 -65.27 13.51
CA ARG A 328 18.20 -65.88 13.48
C ARG A 328 17.22 -65.08 14.32
N LYS A 329 16.83 -63.90 13.81
CA LYS A 329 15.99 -62.97 14.56
C LYS A 329 14.90 -62.32 13.73
N VAL A 330 13.92 -61.78 14.43
CA VAL A 330 13.00 -60.77 13.90
C VAL A 330 13.21 -59.51 14.73
N VAL A 331 13.30 -58.37 14.04
CA VAL A 331 13.39 -57.05 14.67
C VAL A 331 12.09 -56.30 14.42
N VAL A 332 11.45 -55.85 15.48
CA VAL A 332 10.27 -54.98 15.44
C VAL A 332 10.72 -53.57 15.80
N GLN A 333 10.58 -52.64 14.86
CA GLN A 333 10.93 -51.23 15.04
C GLN A 333 9.67 -50.38 15.07
N THR A 334 9.57 -49.45 16.02
CA THR A 334 8.50 -48.46 16.04
C THR A 334 8.90 -47.25 15.19
N GLU A 335 8.09 -46.89 14.19
CA GLU A 335 8.27 -45.70 13.37
C GLU A 335 7.22 -44.63 13.73
N LEU A 336 7.62 -43.36 13.65
CA LEU A 336 6.68 -42.24 13.76
C LEU A 336 5.91 -42.11 12.43
N PRO A 337 4.61 -41.80 12.47
CA PRO A 337 3.82 -41.60 11.26
C PRO A 337 4.45 -40.47 10.42
N LYS A 338 4.54 -40.68 9.09
CA LYS A 338 5.16 -39.73 8.15
C LYS A 338 4.36 -38.44 7.96
#